data_AF-A0AAU4CWS5-F1
#
_entry.id   AF-A0AAU4CWS5-F1
#
_cell.length_a   1.000
_cell.length_b   1.000
_cell.length_c   1.000
_cell.angle_alpha   90.00
_cell.angle_beta   90.00
_cell.angle_gamma   90.00
#
_symmetry.space_group_name_H-M   'P 1'
#
loop_
_entity.id
_entity.type
_entity.pdbx_description
1 polymer ?
#
loop_
_entity_poly.entity_id
_entity_poly.type
_entity_poly.pdbx_seq_one_letter_code
_entity_poly.pdbx_strand_id
1 'polypeptide(L)'
;MKDLKFEQKRSLSRLEAADQLTELAAALREGGEAELELGPGTLSLRIPDDLRSEIEVEIGEGEIELEIEFTWPTAPTRTPSSRTAAGTEETTRRKSAPAKPGHGSTGTRGTKSAKRSATKTS
;
A
#
# COMPACT_ATOMS: atom_id res chain seq x y z
N MET A 1 26.23 -8.04 -0.12
CA MET A 1 26.06 -7.13 -1.28
C MET A 1 27.10 -6.02 -1.13
N LYS A 2 27.53 -5.42 -2.24
CA LYS A 2 28.49 -4.31 -2.21
C LYS A 2 27.70 -3.02 -1.94
N ASP A 3 28.23 -2.14 -1.10
CA ASP A 3 27.59 -0.85 -0.84
C ASP A 3 27.51 -0.05 -2.15
N LEU A 4 26.30 0.41 -2.49
CA LEU A 4 26.06 1.26 -3.64
C LEU A 4 26.21 2.72 -3.21
N LYS A 5 27.09 3.48 -3.87
CA LYS A 5 27.13 4.94 -3.78
C LYS A 5 26.92 5.53 -5.17
N PHE A 6 25.96 6.44 -5.28
CA PHE A 6 25.74 7.27 -6.46
C PHE A 6 25.97 8.74 -6.05
N GLU A 7 26.76 9.48 -6.82
CA GLU A 7 27.02 10.90 -6.59
C GLU A 7 26.99 11.63 -7.93
N GLN A 8 26.25 12.74 -8.01
CA GLN A 8 26.17 13.58 -9.19
C GLN A 8 26.28 15.06 -8.79
N LYS A 9 27.28 15.75 -9.34
CA LYS A 9 27.50 17.19 -9.13
C LYS A 9 27.26 17.93 -10.44
N ARG A 10 26.27 18.82 -10.46
CA ARG A 10 25.93 19.67 -11.61
C ARG A 10 25.32 20.99 -11.13
N SER A 11 25.48 22.04 -11.92
CA SER A 11 24.74 23.29 -11.71
C SER A 11 23.36 23.18 -12.36
N LEU A 12 22.32 23.59 -11.65
CA LEU A 12 20.94 23.62 -12.12
C LEU A 12 20.39 25.03 -12.11
N SER A 13 19.49 25.34 -13.04
CA SER A 13 18.61 26.49 -12.89
C SER A 13 17.58 26.25 -11.78
N ARG A 14 16.97 27.34 -11.29
CA ARG A 14 15.91 27.27 -10.28
C ARG A 14 14.73 26.40 -10.70
N LEU A 15 14.39 26.37 -12.00
CA LEU A 15 13.26 25.59 -12.51
C LEU A 15 13.62 24.10 -12.57
N GLU A 16 14.80 23.75 -13.08
CA GLU A 16 15.26 22.36 -13.12
C GLU A 16 15.38 21.75 -11.72
N ALA A 17 15.84 22.54 -10.74
CA ALA A 17 15.87 22.10 -9.35
C ALA A 17 14.46 21.84 -8.80
N ALA A 18 13.47 22.67 -9.14
CA ALA A 18 12.09 22.49 -8.71
C ALA A 18 11.43 21.26 -9.35
N ASP A 19 11.72 21.01 -10.63
CA ASP A 19 11.23 19.82 -11.35
C ASP A 19 11.82 18.55 -10.71
N GLN A 20 13.13 18.53 -10.41
CA GLN A 20 13.78 17.40 -9.74
C GLN A 20 13.22 17.14 -8.33
N LEU A 21 12.95 18.19 -7.55
CA LEU A 21 12.30 18.04 -6.23
C LEU A 21 10.85 17.55 -6.36
N THR A 22 10.15 17.92 -7.43
CA THR A 22 8.78 17.47 -7.70
C THR A 22 8.75 15.98 -8.02
N GLU A 23 9.69 15.48 -8.82
CA GLU A 23 9.84 14.06 -9.12
C GLU A 23 10.18 13.24 -7.87
N LEU A 24 11.15 13.70 -7.06
CA LEU A 24 11.45 13.07 -5.77
C LEU A 24 10.20 13.03 -4.87
N ALA A 25 9.46 14.14 -4.78
CA ALA A 25 8.24 14.20 -3.99
C ALA A 25 7.11 13.31 -4.55
N ALA A 26 7.07 13.06 -5.87
CA ALA A 26 6.12 12.13 -6.47
C ALA A 26 6.48 10.68 -6.10
N ALA A 27 7.75 10.30 -6.23
CA ALA A 27 8.25 8.98 -5.86
C ALA A 27 8.00 8.66 -4.37
N LEU A 28 8.27 9.62 -3.47
CA LEU A 28 8.00 9.45 -2.04
C LEU A 28 6.51 9.26 -1.72
N ARG A 29 5.60 9.88 -2.49
CA ARG A 29 4.15 9.71 -2.31
C ARG A 29 3.63 8.37 -2.84
N GLU A 30 4.23 7.87 -3.91
CA GLU A 30 3.90 6.56 -4.47
C GLU A 30 4.38 5.43 -3.55
N GLY A 31 5.60 5.56 -3.02
CA GLY A 31 6.22 4.53 -2.18
C GLY A 31 6.53 3.25 -2.97
N GLY A 32 6.90 2.18 -2.27
CA GLY A 32 7.18 0.90 -2.93
C GLY A 32 8.43 0.95 -3.80
N GLU A 33 8.38 0.39 -5.01
CA GLU A 33 9.50 0.47 -5.96
C GLU A 33 9.32 1.72 -6.83
N ALA A 34 10.22 2.69 -6.68
CA ALA A 34 10.18 3.95 -7.41
C ALA A 34 11.41 4.12 -8.31
N GLU A 35 11.22 4.77 -9.46
CA GLU A 35 12.27 5.17 -10.38
C GLU A 35 12.41 6.69 -10.38
N LEU A 36 13.61 7.20 -10.09
CA LEU A 36 13.90 8.63 -10.11
C LEU A 36 14.86 8.97 -11.25
N GLU A 37 14.49 9.96 -12.05
CA GLU A 37 15.33 10.48 -13.12
C GLU A 37 16.29 11.54 -12.58
N LEU A 38 17.57 11.18 -12.45
CA LEU A 38 18.63 12.07 -11.96
C LEU A 38 19.52 12.50 -13.12
N GLY A 39 18.94 13.26 -14.06
CA GLY A 39 19.62 13.79 -15.23
C GLY A 39 19.99 12.69 -16.25
N PRO A 40 21.27 12.30 -16.38
CA PRO A 40 21.70 11.25 -17.32
C PRO A 40 21.39 9.81 -16.88
N GLY A 41 20.82 9.57 -15.70
CA GLY A 41 20.57 8.20 -15.24
C GLY A 41 19.36 8.07 -14.33
N THR A 42 18.76 6.88 -14.34
CA THR A 42 17.62 6.48 -13.52
C THR A 42 18.10 5.75 -12.28
N LEU A 43 17.58 6.12 -11.11
CA LEU A 43 17.83 5.46 -9.83
C LEU A 43 16.57 4.73 -9.38
N SER A 44 16.65 3.40 -9.28
CA SER A 44 15.57 2.58 -8.73
C SER A 44 15.76 2.36 -7.23
N LEU A 45 14.76 2.71 -6.42
CA LEU A 45 14.80 2.59 -4.96
C LEU A 45 13.50 2.00 -4.42
N ARG A 46 13.62 1.17 -3.38
CA ARG A 46 12.47 0.78 -2.56
C ARG A 46 12.24 1.77 -1.44
N ILE A 47 11.13 2.51 -1.49
CA ILE A 47 10.72 3.52 -0.51
C ILE A 47 9.68 2.90 0.44
N PRO A 48 9.95 2.80 1.76
CA PRO A 48 8.99 2.32 2.74
C PRO A 48 7.96 3.38 3.14
N ASP A 49 6.90 2.97 3.85
CA ASP A 49 5.88 3.88 4.40
C ASP A 49 6.46 4.86 5.44
N ASP A 50 7.48 4.42 6.18
CA ASP A 50 8.15 5.19 7.23
C ASP A 50 9.64 5.33 6.95
N LEU A 51 10.16 6.56 7.03
CA LEU A 51 11.57 6.89 6.90
C LEU A 51 11.97 8.01 7.86
N ARG A 52 13.26 8.10 8.18
CA ARG A 52 13.82 9.25 8.90
C ARG A 52 14.18 10.33 7.90
N SER A 53 13.90 11.59 8.23
CA SER A 53 14.29 12.75 7.44
C SER A 53 15.04 13.77 8.28
N GLU A 54 16.03 14.42 7.68
CA GLU A 54 16.76 15.56 8.23
C GLU A 54 16.81 16.65 7.16
N ILE A 55 16.64 17.90 7.58
CA ILE A 55 16.73 19.08 6.70
C ILE A 55 17.70 20.06 7.36
N GLU A 56 18.74 20.42 6.64
CA GLU A 56 19.78 21.32 7.11
C GLU A 56 19.89 22.52 6.16
N VAL A 57 20.10 23.70 6.73
CA VAL A 57 20.27 24.95 5.99
C VAL A 57 21.46 25.69 6.57
N GLU A 58 22.46 25.92 5.74
CA GLU A 58 23.67 26.65 6.10
C GLU A 58 23.84 27.89 5.23
N ILE A 59 24.38 28.96 5.82
CA ILE A 59 24.69 30.20 5.11
C ILE A 59 26.15 30.55 5.42
N GLY A 60 27.00 30.52 4.40
CA GLY A 60 28.45 30.68 4.56
C GLY A 60 29.11 31.00 3.23
N GLU A 61 30.26 31.66 3.28
CA GLU A 61 31.09 31.97 2.09
C GLU A 61 30.38 32.68 0.91
N GLY A 62 29.25 33.34 1.18
CA GLY A 62 28.44 34.02 0.16
C GLY A 62 27.40 33.11 -0.51
N GLU A 63 27.23 31.89 -0.02
CA GLU A 63 26.34 30.86 -0.55
C GLU A 63 25.30 30.43 0.49
N ILE A 64 24.22 29.81 0.02
CA ILE A 64 23.23 29.12 0.84
C ILE A 64 23.27 27.66 0.43
N GLU A 65 23.47 26.78 1.40
CA GLU A 65 23.38 25.34 1.23
C GLU A 65 22.09 24.83 1.88
N LEU A 66 21.35 23.99 1.14
CA LEU A 66 20.14 23.32 1.61
C LEU A 66 20.32 21.83 1.34
N GLU A 67 20.31 21.04 2.41
CA GLU A 67 20.39 19.59 2.34
C GLU A 67 19.07 18.96 2.80
N ILE A 68 18.62 17.93 2.09
CA ILE A 68 17.46 17.12 2.44
C ILE A 68 17.91 15.67 2.46
N GLU A 69 18.04 15.10 3.65
CA GLU A 69 18.43 13.71 3.84
C GLU A 69 17.21 12.85 4.18
N PHE A 70 17.20 11.64 3.61
CA PHE A 70 16.27 10.58 3.96
C PHE A 70 17.01 9.28 4.21
N THR A 71 16.72 8.62 5.33
CA THR A 71 17.38 7.38 5.73
C THR A 71 16.35 6.32 6.09
N TRP A 72 16.49 5.12 5.50
CA TRP A 72 15.62 3.98 5.79
C TRP A 72 16.34 2.62 5.62
N PRO A 73 15.83 1.54 6.25
CA PRO A 73 16.39 0.20 6.10
C PRO A 73 16.16 -0.38 4.69
N THR A 74 17.20 -0.97 4.10
CA THR A 74 17.10 -1.70 2.82
C THR A 74 16.68 -3.16 2.99
N ALA A 75 16.73 -3.68 4.20
CA ALA A 75 16.24 -5.02 4.52
C ALA A 75 14.72 -5.01 4.73
N PRO A 76 13.99 -6.08 4.34
CA PRO A 76 12.56 -6.16 4.60
C PRO A 76 12.29 -6.06 6.10
N THR A 77 11.60 -4.99 6.52
CA THR A 77 11.04 -4.91 7.87
C THR A 77 10.02 -6.04 8.00
N ARG A 78 10.32 -7.05 8.82
CA ARG A 78 9.33 -8.04 9.25
C ARG A 78 8.26 -7.28 10.02
N THR A 79 7.13 -7.00 9.37
CA THR A 79 5.93 -6.54 10.05
C THR A 79 5.59 -7.58 11.12
N PRO A 80 5.56 -7.24 12.42
CA PRO A 80 5.04 -8.16 13.40
C PRO A 80 3.56 -8.35 13.07
N SER A 81 3.20 -9.53 12.53
CA SER A 81 1.80 -9.91 12.39
C SER A 81 1.13 -9.69 13.74
N SER A 82 0.11 -8.83 13.76
CA SER A 82 -0.81 -8.72 14.88
C SER A 82 -1.22 -10.14 15.25
N ARG A 83 -0.72 -10.62 16.39
CA ARG A 83 -1.10 -11.92 16.91
C ARG A 83 -2.57 -11.78 17.27
N THR A 84 -3.44 -12.27 16.39
CA THR A 84 -4.86 -12.48 16.64
C THR A 84 -4.99 -13.04 18.05
N ALA A 85 -5.58 -12.26 18.96
CA ALA A 85 -5.98 -12.75 20.26
C ALA A 85 -7.07 -13.80 19.99
N ALA A 86 -6.65 -15.06 19.91
CA ALA A 86 -7.53 -16.20 19.99
C ALA A 86 -8.15 -16.18 21.40
N GLY A 87 -9.32 -15.55 21.50
CA GLY A 87 -10.26 -15.77 22.59
C GLY A 87 -10.80 -17.19 22.43
N THR A 88 -10.26 -18.09 23.23
CA THR A 88 -10.78 -19.42 23.50
C THR A 88 -12.18 -19.29 24.10
N GLU A 89 -13.22 -19.64 23.35
CA GLU A 89 -14.46 -20.15 23.93
C GLU A 89 -14.81 -21.49 23.30
N GLU A 90 -14.29 -22.51 23.95
CA GLU A 90 -14.75 -23.88 23.94
C GLU A 90 -16.18 -23.93 24.52
N THR A 91 -17.19 -24.20 23.70
CA THR A 91 -18.40 -24.88 24.18
C THR A 91 -18.83 -25.99 23.22
N THR A 92 -18.48 -27.20 23.64
CA THR A 92 -18.98 -28.47 23.15
C THR A 92 -20.50 -28.59 23.31
N ARG A 93 -21.24 -28.87 22.22
CA ARG A 93 -22.26 -29.94 22.19
C ARG A 93 -22.85 -30.14 20.79
N ARG A 94 -22.46 -31.23 20.13
CA ARG A 94 -23.33 -31.99 19.22
C ARG A 94 -23.75 -33.25 19.96
N LYS A 95 -25.05 -33.61 19.98
CA LYS A 95 -25.58 -34.94 19.58
C LYS A 95 -27.11 -35.11 19.84
N SER A 96 -27.82 -35.38 18.73
CA SER A 96 -28.97 -36.30 18.49
C SER A 96 -30.40 -36.08 19.01
N ALA A 97 -31.34 -36.31 18.05
CA ALA A 97 -32.83 -36.28 18.00
C ALA A 97 -33.52 -37.47 18.75
N PRO A 98 -34.85 -37.82 18.60
CA PRO A 98 -35.94 -37.29 17.75
C PRO A 98 -37.37 -37.24 18.38
N ALA A 99 -38.35 -36.59 17.72
CA ALA A 99 -39.78 -36.96 17.80
C ALA A 99 -40.61 -36.38 16.62
N LYS A 100 -41.34 -37.26 15.94
CA LYS A 100 -42.52 -37.01 15.07
C LYS A 100 -43.63 -37.96 15.58
N PRO A 101 -44.93 -37.85 15.22
CA PRO A 101 -45.58 -36.93 14.27
C PRO A 101 -46.87 -36.24 14.84
N GLY A 102 -47.40 -35.24 14.12
CA GLY A 102 -48.71 -34.65 14.40
C GLY A 102 -49.34 -34.10 13.11
N HIS A 103 -50.62 -34.37 12.92
CA HIS A 103 -51.36 -34.45 11.67
C HIS A 103 -52.27 -33.22 11.40
N GLY A 104 -52.42 -32.84 10.13
CA GLY A 104 -53.52 -32.00 9.58
C GLY A 104 -53.29 -30.48 9.63
N SER A 105 -53.73 -29.65 8.70
CA SER A 105 -54.55 -29.84 7.50
C SER A 105 -54.31 -28.68 6.51
N THR A 106 -54.46 -29.01 5.22
CA THR A 106 -55.07 -28.24 4.11
C THR A 106 -54.96 -26.71 4.05
N GLY A 107 -54.37 -26.21 2.95
CA GLY A 107 -54.41 -24.80 2.56
C GLY A 107 -53.88 -24.47 1.15
N THR A 108 -54.42 -25.14 0.13
CA THR A 108 -54.75 -24.65 -1.23
C THR A 108 -53.85 -23.64 -1.97
N ARG A 109 -53.28 -24.13 -3.09
CA ARG A 109 -53.07 -23.53 -4.44
C ARG A 109 -52.23 -22.26 -4.62
N GLY A 110 -51.29 -22.36 -5.56
CA GLY A 110 -50.77 -21.21 -6.30
C GLY A 110 -49.60 -21.50 -7.24
N THR A 111 -49.75 -22.43 -8.18
CA THR A 111 -48.96 -22.53 -9.43
C THR A 111 -48.87 -21.15 -10.12
N LYS A 112 -47.83 -20.72 -10.86
CA LYS A 112 -47.05 -21.39 -11.91
C LYS A 112 -45.97 -20.41 -12.42
N SER A 113 -44.77 -20.94 -12.65
CA SER A 113 -43.92 -20.84 -13.85
C SER A 113 -43.66 -19.53 -14.64
N ALA A 114 -42.36 -19.43 -15.00
CA ALA A 114 -41.83 -19.10 -16.35
C ALA A 114 -41.87 -17.62 -16.78
N LYS A 115 -40.95 -17.04 -17.56
CA LYS A 115 -39.70 -17.45 -18.24
C LYS A 115 -39.23 -16.24 -19.07
N ARG A 116 -37.94 -15.89 -19.01
CA ARG A 116 -37.10 -15.17 -20.03
C ARG A 116 -37.55 -13.73 -20.40
N SER A 117 -36.65 -12.77 -20.65
CA SER A 117 -35.79 -12.73 -21.85
C SER A 117 -34.77 -11.60 -21.77
N ALA A 118 -33.67 -11.79 -22.51
CA ALA A 118 -32.57 -10.85 -22.72
C ALA A 118 -32.96 -9.62 -23.56
N THR A 119 -32.20 -8.53 -23.45
CA THR A 119 -31.86 -7.68 -24.59
C THR A 119 -30.51 -6.98 -24.37
N LYS A 120 -29.74 -6.91 -25.45
CA LYS A 120 -28.41 -6.32 -25.62
C LYS A 120 -28.56 -4.97 -26.37
N THR A 121 -27.50 -4.17 -26.35
CA THR A 121 -27.11 -3.07 -27.28
C THR A 121 -27.79 -1.72 -26.97
N SER A 122 -27.14 -0.57 -27.07
CA SER A 122 -25.91 -0.18 -27.80
C SER A 122 -25.11 0.88 -27.03
#